data_AF-A0AAX2MB29-F1
#
_entry.id   AF-A0AAX2MB29-F1
#
_cell.length_a   1.000
_cell.length_b   1.000
_cell.length_c   1.000
_cell.angle_alpha   90.00
_cell.angle_beta   90.00
_cell.angle_gamma   90.00
#
_symmetry.space_group_name_H-M   'P 1'
#
loop_
_entity.id
_entity.type
_entity.pdbx_description
1 polymer ?
#
loop_
_entity_poly.entity_id
_entity_poly.type
_entity_poly.pdbx_seq_one_letter_code
_entity_poly.pdbx_strand_id
1 'polypeptide(L)'
;MRLAYYEQHPEYRLIAEAIAQCLAPHGICVECRTCSYQDWECGEGEADLWLGTVNFSCDIDYAVPAWLLGTPLLRRSLEPALPLQAWLQGWRRGEEQASGLSAQVVRRHWMLPLFHNWLRLKGPGQVEDFRLNSMGWFDFKSVWLRPADI
;
A
#
# COMPACT_ATOMS: atom_id res chain seq x y z
N MET A 1 -19.18 -10.94 -0.06
CA MET A 1 -18.27 -9.82 -0.37
C MET A 1 -16.95 -10.42 -0.84
N ARG A 2 -16.45 -10.02 -1.99
CA ARG A 2 -15.24 -10.55 -2.63
C ARG A 2 -14.05 -9.67 -2.26
N LEU A 3 -13.08 -10.22 -1.55
CA LEU A 3 -11.83 -9.55 -1.18
C LEU A 3 -10.70 -10.11 -2.04
N ALA A 4 -10.15 -9.29 -2.94
CA ALA A 4 -9.05 -9.69 -3.83
C ALA A 4 -7.69 -9.20 -3.34
N TYR A 5 -6.66 -10.02 -3.54
CA TYR A 5 -5.28 -9.69 -3.15
C TYR A 5 -4.23 -10.46 -3.97
N TYR A 6 -3.03 -9.89 -4.08
CA TYR A 6 -1.90 -10.51 -4.76
C TYR A 6 -1.48 -11.82 -4.09
N GLU A 7 -1.43 -12.90 -4.87
CA GLU A 7 -1.27 -14.27 -4.38
C GLU A 7 0.06 -14.55 -3.64
N GLN A 8 1.14 -13.82 -3.97
CA GLN A 8 2.47 -14.08 -3.40
C GLN A 8 2.85 -13.12 -2.27
N HIS A 9 1.95 -12.22 -1.86
CA HIS A 9 2.24 -11.38 -0.70
C HIS A 9 2.17 -12.22 0.59
N PRO A 10 3.24 -12.26 1.40
CA PRO A 10 3.38 -13.22 2.49
C PRO A 10 2.31 -13.07 3.59
N GLU A 11 1.83 -11.85 3.81
CA GLU A 11 0.90 -11.53 4.90
C GLU A 11 -0.57 -11.44 4.46
N TYR A 12 -0.86 -11.34 3.16
CA TYR A 12 -2.20 -10.99 2.70
C TYR A 12 -3.24 -12.06 3.02
N ARG A 13 -2.86 -13.34 2.94
CA ARG A 13 -3.76 -14.44 3.33
C ARG A 13 -4.18 -14.32 4.80
N LEU A 14 -3.23 -14.11 5.71
CA LEU A 14 -3.50 -13.98 7.14
C LEU A 14 -4.37 -12.76 7.45
N ILE A 15 -4.09 -11.63 6.81
CA ILE A 15 -4.88 -10.40 6.96
C ILE A 15 -6.31 -10.62 6.43
N ALA A 16 -6.46 -11.24 5.26
CA ALA A 16 -7.77 -11.53 4.68
C ALA A 16 -8.60 -12.48 5.55
N GLU A 17 -7.98 -13.51 6.13
CA GLU A 17 -8.62 -14.41 7.10
C GLU A 17 -9.05 -13.67 8.36
N ALA A 18 -8.20 -12.78 8.90
CA ALA A 18 -8.55 -11.96 10.06
C ALA A 18 -9.72 -11.01 9.76
N ILE A 19 -9.73 -10.39 8.57
CA ILE A 19 -10.86 -9.56 8.11
C ILE A 19 -12.14 -10.41 8.04
N ALA A 20 -12.09 -11.60 7.47
CA ALA A 20 -13.24 -12.50 7.40
C ALA A 20 -13.78 -12.87 8.79
N GLN A 21 -12.88 -13.15 9.75
CA GLN A 21 -13.26 -13.44 11.14
C GLN A 21 -13.89 -12.23 11.84
N CYS A 22 -13.36 -11.02 11.62
CA CYS A 22 -13.94 -9.80 12.18
C CYS A 22 -15.32 -9.49 11.60
N LEU A 23 -15.58 -9.84 10.34
CA LEU A 23 -16.82 -9.52 9.64
C LEU A 23 -17.91 -10.59 9.79
N ALA A 24 -17.54 -11.84 10.09
CA ALA A 24 -18.49 -12.94 10.26
C ALA A 24 -19.56 -12.68 11.36
N PRO A 25 -19.24 -12.13 12.56
CA PRO A 25 -20.24 -11.78 13.56
C PRO A 25 -21.28 -10.76 13.10
N HIS A 26 -20.98 -9.99 12.05
CA HIS A 26 -21.88 -9.02 11.44
C HIS A 26 -22.69 -9.61 10.27
N GLY A 27 -22.63 -10.94 10.06
CA GLY A 27 -23.34 -11.62 8.98
C GLY A 27 -22.73 -11.41 7.59
N ILE A 28 -21.49 -10.90 7.51
CA ILE A 28 -20.81 -10.63 6.25
C ILE A 28 -19.91 -11.82 5.91
N CYS A 29 -20.25 -12.54 4.85
CA CYS A 29 -19.41 -13.59 4.30
C CYS A 29 -18.36 -13.00 3.34
N VAL A 30 -17.08 -13.27 3.63
CA VAL A 30 -15.94 -12.82 2.83
C VAL A 30 -15.44 -13.96 1.97
N GLU A 31 -15.44 -13.77 0.66
CA GLU A 31 -14.85 -14.66 -0.34
C GLU A 31 -13.47 -14.11 -0.71
N CYS A 32 -12.41 -14.79 -0.27
CA CYS A 32 -11.03 -14.42 -0.56
C CYS A 32 -10.64 -14.88 -1.98
N ARG A 33 -10.18 -13.95 -2.81
CA ARG A 33 -9.73 -14.21 -4.18
C ARG A 33 -8.26 -13.83 -4.33
N THR A 34 -7.43 -14.78 -4.72
CA THR A 34 -6.03 -14.51 -5.09
C THR A 34 -5.93 -14.16 -6.57
N CYS A 35 -5.01 -13.27 -6.93
CA CYS A 35 -4.76 -12.89 -8.31
C CYS A 35 -3.26 -12.67 -8.57
N SER A 36 -2.88 -12.65 -9.85
CA SER A 36 -1.52 -12.33 -10.26
C SER A 36 -1.16 -10.88 -9.89
N TYR A 37 0.13 -10.55 -9.85
CA TYR A 37 0.54 -9.16 -9.60
C TYR A 37 -0.03 -8.22 -10.66
N GLN A 38 -0.02 -8.62 -11.93
CA GLN A 38 -0.50 -7.81 -13.04
C GLN A 38 -2.00 -7.52 -12.93
N ASP A 39 -2.80 -8.55 -12.64
CA ASP A 39 -4.25 -8.37 -12.48
C ASP A 39 -4.55 -7.50 -11.25
N TRP A 40 -3.83 -7.73 -10.15
CA TRP A 40 -3.94 -6.89 -8.95
C TRP A 40 -3.55 -5.44 -9.22
N GLU A 41 -2.42 -5.16 -9.87
CA GLU A 41 -1.96 -3.80 -10.16
C GLU A 41 -2.96 -3.04 -11.05
N CYS A 42 -3.56 -3.72 -12.01
CA CYS A 42 -4.56 -3.18 -12.93
C CYS A 42 -5.98 -3.12 -12.33
N GLY A 43 -6.21 -3.77 -11.18
CA GLY A 43 -7.55 -3.97 -10.64
C GLY A 43 -8.45 -4.78 -11.58
N GLU A 44 -7.86 -5.73 -12.32
CA GLU A 44 -8.58 -6.64 -13.20
C GLU A 44 -9.10 -7.83 -12.40
N GLY A 45 -10.41 -8.04 -12.47
CA GLY A 45 -11.09 -9.12 -11.77
C GLY A 45 -12.36 -8.65 -11.07
N GLU A 46 -13.09 -9.63 -10.58
CA GLU A 46 -14.33 -9.42 -9.85
C GLU A 46 -14.07 -9.34 -8.35
N ALA A 47 -13.92 -8.11 -7.85
CA ALA A 47 -13.68 -7.83 -6.44
C ALA A 47 -14.56 -6.69 -5.95
N ASP A 48 -15.01 -6.78 -4.69
CA ASP A 48 -15.69 -5.68 -4.00
C ASP A 48 -14.68 -4.85 -3.20
N LEU A 49 -13.62 -5.50 -2.69
CA LEU A 49 -12.50 -4.88 -1.99
C LEU A 49 -11.18 -5.41 -2.51
N TRP A 50 -10.17 -4.55 -2.50
CA TRP A 50 -8.79 -4.90 -2.82
C TRP A 50 -7.92 -4.71 -1.59
N LEU A 51 -7.14 -5.73 -1.20
CA LEU A 51 -6.12 -5.58 -0.18
C LEU A 51 -4.84 -5.08 -0.82
N GLY A 52 -4.24 -4.05 -0.22
CA GLY A 52 -3.02 -3.46 -0.72
C GLY A 52 -2.14 -2.90 0.38
N THR A 53 -0.92 -2.56 0.00
CA THR A 53 0.09 -1.93 0.85
C THR A 53 0.78 -0.83 0.06
N VAL A 54 1.30 0.15 0.77
CA VAL A 54 2.10 1.23 0.19
C VAL A 54 3.20 1.63 1.16
N ASN A 55 4.35 1.97 0.61
CA ASN A 55 5.45 2.60 1.33
C ASN A 55 5.81 3.90 0.61
N PHE A 56 5.89 5.00 1.36
CA PHE A 56 6.27 6.30 0.81
C PHE A 56 7.75 6.58 1.08
N SER A 57 8.51 6.77 0.01
CA SER A 57 9.96 7.00 0.06
C SER A 57 10.36 8.47 -0.17
N CYS A 58 9.40 9.38 -0.30
CA CYS A 58 9.64 10.79 -0.52
C CYS A 58 8.57 11.63 0.18
N ASP A 59 8.64 12.95 -0.03
CA ASP A 59 7.71 13.91 0.55
C ASP A 59 6.25 13.51 0.30
N ILE A 60 5.44 13.54 1.35
CA ILE A 60 4.08 12.99 1.34
C ILE A 60 3.14 13.78 0.43
N ASP A 61 3.40 15.08 0.25
CA ASP A 61 2.59 15.95 -0.62
C ASP A 61 2.75 15.60 -2.10
N TYR A 62 3.85 14.92 -2.45
CA TYR A 62 4.05 14.31 -3.77
C TYR A 62 3.72 12.81 -3.79
N ALA A 63 4.18 12.07 -2.79
CA ALA A 63 4.13 10.61 -2.79
C ALA A 63 2.70 10.07 -2.80
N VAL A 64 1.79 10.69 -2.02
CA VAL A 64 0.40 10.22 -1.93
C VAL A 64 -0.36 10.45 -3.23
N PRO A 65 -0.35 11.64 -3.85
CA PRO A 65 -1.00 11.85 -5.14
C PRO A 65 -0.40 10.97 -6.24
N ALA A 66 0.92 10.81 -6.27
CA ALA A 66 1.59 9.94 -7.23
C ALA A 66 1.12 8.48 -7.11
N TRP A 67 0.93 7.99 -5.89
CA TRP A 67 0.39 6.66 -5.64
C TRP A 67 -1.09 6.54 -6.03
N LEU A 68 -1.96 7.39 -5.49
CA LEU A 68 -3.41 7.32 -5.74
C LEU A 68 -3.79 7.47 -7.21
N LEU A 69 -3.06 8.31 -7.96
CA LEU A 69 -3.34 8.61 -9.36
C LEU A 69 -2.52 7.76 -10.34
N GLY A 70 -1.36 7.25 -9.89
CA GLY A 70 -0.41 6.49 -10.71
C GLY A 70 -0.63 4.99 -10.66
N THR A 71 -1.21 4.44 -9.58
CA THR A 71 -1.57 3.02 -9.52
C THR A 71 -2.88 2.77 -10.27
N PRO A 72 -2.90 1.94 -11.33
CA PRO A 72 -4.10 1.73 -12.14
C PRO A 72 -5.32 1.22 -11.34
N LEU A 73 -5.12 0.27 -10.42
CA LEU A 73 -6.16 -0.20 -9.51
C LEU A 73 -6.81 0.95 -8.75
N LEU A 74 -6.01 1.79 -8.09
CA LEU A 74 -6.52 2.89 -7.26
C LEU A 74 -7.23 3.92 -8.11
N ARG A 75 -6.64 4.28 -9.25
CA ARG A 75 -7.25 5.18 -10.20
C ARG A 75 -8.62 4.67 -10.66
N ARG A 76 -8.71 3.41 -11.08
CA ARG A 76 -9.96 2.77 -11.52
C ARG A 76 -11.00 2.74 -10.42
N SER A 77 -10.60 2.48 -9.17
CA SER A 77 -11.51 2.47 -8.02
C SER A 77 -12.01 3.88 -7.65
N LEU A 78 -11.17 4.91 -7.77
CA LEU A 78 -11.46 6.26 -7.28
C LEU A 78 -12.13 7.17 -8.33
N GLU A 79 -11.81 6.99 -9.61
CA GLU A 79 -12.27 7.84 -10.72
C GLU A 79 -13.80 7.98 -10.82
N PRO A 80 -14.63 6.95 -10.53
CA PRO A 80 -16.08 7.10 -10.54
C PRO A 80 -16.62 8.06 -9.47
N ALA A 81 -15.88 8.32 -8.39
CA ALA A 81 -16.39 9.01 -7.21
C ALA A 81 -15.65 10.31 -6.88
N LEU A 82 -14.49 10.53 -7.47
CA LEU A 82 -13.66 11.72 -7.25
C LEU A 82 -13.26 12.33 -8.59
N PRO A 83 -13.36 13.66 -8.76
CA PRO A 83 -12.93 14.34 -9.97
C PRO A 83 -11.38 14.46 -9.99
N LEU A 84 -10.70 13.31 -10.08
CA LEU A 84 -9.24 13.19 -9.92
C LEU A 84 -8.44 14.08 -10.88
N GLN A 85 -8.94 14.26 -12.12
CA GLN A 85 -8.30 15.14 -13.10
C GLN A 85 -8.38 16.62 -12.71
N ALA A 86 -9.54 17.09 -12.24
CA ALA A 86 -9.69 18.47 -11.78
C ALA A 86 -8.85 18.70 -10.52
N TRP A 87 -8.83 17.74 -9.61
CA TRP A 87 -7.98 17.78 -8.42
C TRP A 87 -6.49 17.86 -8.81
N LEU A 88 -6.02 17.02 -9.74
CA LEU A 88 -4.63 17.04 -10.22
C LEU A 88 -4.24 18.39 -10.84
N GLN A 89 -5.16 19.03 -11.57
CA GLN A 89 -4.93 20.36 -12.12
C GLN A 89 -4.80 21.42 -11.02
N GLY A 90 -5.65 21.38 -9.99
CA GLY A 90 -5.55 22.26 -8.82
C GLY A 90 -4.23 22.05 -8.06
N TRP A 91 -3.83 20.80 -7.86
CA TRP A 91 -2.57 20.46 -7.20
C TRP A 91 -1.36 21.01 -7.97
N ARG A 92 -1.35 20.90 -9.31
CA ARG A 92 -0.29 21.48 -10.16
C ARG A 92 -0.23 23.02 -10.10
N ARG A 93 -1.33 23.69 -9.75
CA ARG A 93 -1.38 25.15 -9.54
C ARG A 93 -1.05 25.56 -8.10
N GLY A 94 -0.85 24.61 -7.19
CA GLY A 94 -0.64 24.86 -5.76
C GLY A 94 -1.91 25.20 -4.99
N GLU A 95 -3.09 24.93 -5.56
CA GLU A 95 -4.39 25.21 -4.94
C GLU A 95 -4.89 24.04 -4.07
N GLU A 96 -4.40 22.84 -4.34
CA GLU A 96 -4.76 21.60 -3.63
C GLU A 96 -3.54 21.00 -2.92
N GLN A 97 -3.77 20.29 -1.82
CA GLN A 97 -2.74 19.58 -1.05
C GLN A 97 -3.10 18.10 -0.93
N ALA A 98 -2.08 17.23 -0.81
CA ALA A 98 -2.28 15.79 -0.73
C ALA A 98 -3.11 15.37 0.49
N SER A 99 -2.96 16.10 1.60
CA SER A 99 -3.73 15.92 2.83
C SER A 99 -5.25 16.00 2.59
N GLY A 100 -5.70 16.94 1.75
CA GLY A 100 -7.10 17.10 1.38
C GLY A 100 -7.64 15.90 0.61
N LEU A 101 -6.91 15.43 -0.42
CA LEU A 101 -7.28 14.25 -1.18
C LEU A 101 -7.33 13.00 -0.31
N SER A 102 -6.30 12.81 0.52
CA SER A 102 -6.18 11.67 1.44
C SER A 102 -7.35 11.63 2.41
N ALA A 103 -7.68 12.77 3.02
CA ALA A 103 -8.83 12.90 3.91
C ALA A 103 -10.15 12.59 3.18
N GLN A 104 -10.31 13.03 1.93
CA GLN A 104 -11.51 12.77 1.15
C GLN A 104 -11.68 11.29 0.80
N VAL A 105 -10.60 10.63 0.37
CA VAL A 105 -10.59 9.20 0.04
C VAL A 105 -10.96 8.35 1.26
N VAL A 106 -10.37 8.66 2.43
CA VAL A 106 -10.66 7.94 3.69
C VAL A 106 -12.07 8.24 4.19
N ARG A 107 -12.49 9.50 4.25
CA ARG A 107 -13.83 9.89 4.73
C ARG A 107 -14.96 9.29 3.92
N ARG A 108 -14.72 9.03 2.64
CA ARG A 108 -15.69 8.40 1.72
C ARG A 108 -15.58 6.87 1.71
N HIS A 109 -14.71 6.29 2.53
CA HIS A 109 -14.48 4.84 2.64
C HIS A 109 -13.99 4.18 1.34
N TRP A 110 -13.39 4.95 0.43
CA TRP A 110 -12.71 4.39 -0.75
C TRP A 110 -11.37 3.75 -0.39
N MET A 111 -10.80 4.16 0.74
CA MET A 111 -9.63 3.52 1.34
C MET A 111 -9.89 3.33 2.83
N LEU A 112 -9.58 2.13 3.30
CA LEU A 112 -9.74 1.72 4.69
C LEU A 112 -8.35 1.40 5.24
N PRO A 113 -7.64 2.37 5.85
CA PRO A 113 -6.35 2.11 6.46
C PRO A 113 -6.49 1.11 7.59
N LEU A 114 -5.75 0.00 7.52
CA LEU A 114 -5.81 -1.06 8.55
C LEU A 114 -4.80 -0.81 9.67
N PHE A 115 -3.53 -0.61 9.32
CA PHE A 115 -2.44 -0.41 10.28
C PHE A 115 -1.17 0.11 9.57
N HIS A 116 -0.19 0.55 10.36
CA HIS A 116 1.16 0.87 9.88
C HIS A 116 2.11 -0.32 10.11
N ASN A 117 2.84 -0.73 9.08
CA ASN A 117 3.80 -1.81 9.15
C ASN A 117 5.21 -1.31 9.47
N TRP A 118 5.89 -2.00 10.39
CA TRP A 118 7.31 -1.79 10.69
C TRP A 118 8.12 -2.91 10.05
N LEU A 119 8.77 -2.60 8.93
CA LEU A 119 9.65 -3.54 8.25
C LEU A 119 10.98 -3.62 9.00
N ARG A 120 11.38 -4.83 9.40
CA ARG A 120 12.74 -5.10 9.92
C ARG A 120 13.47 -5.96 8.91
N LEU A 121 14.61 -5.45 8.43
CA LEU A 121 15.51 -6.27 7.64
C LEU A 121 16.24 -7.26 8.56
N LYS A 122 16.47 -8.49 8.08
CA LYS A 122 17.42 -9.43 8.68
C LYS A 122 18.62 -9.57 7.75
N GLY A 123 19.79 -9.15 8.21
CA GLY A 123 21.06 -9.32 7.49
C GLY A 123 21.73 -10.64 7.89
N PRO A 124 22.61 -11.20 7.03
CA PRO A 124 23.51 -12.27 7.45
C PRO A 124 24.38 -11.76 8.62
N GLY A 125 24.65 -12.61 9.61
CA GLY A 125 25.29 -12.22 10.89
C GLY A 125 26.72 -11.66 10.80
N GLN A 126 27.27 -11.49 9.60
CA GLN A 126 28.57 -10.87 9.31
C GLN A 126 28.44 -9.41 8.85
N VAL A 127 27.21 -8.90 8.67
CA VAL A 127 26.94 -7.55 8.17
C VAL A 127 26.71 -6.60 9.34
N GLU A 128 27.61 -5.64 9.49
CA GLU A 128 27.55 -4.60 10.52
C GLU A 128 26.93 -3.31 9.97
N ASP A 129 26.41 -2.48 10.88
CA ASP A 129 25.72 -1.21 10.57
C ASP A 129 24.58 -1.34 9.55
N PHE A 130 23.94 -2.51 9.59
CA PHE A 130 22.78 -2.89 8.79
C PHE A 130 21.54 -2.12 9.28
N ARG A 131 21.24 -0.98 8.65
CA ARG A 131 20.09 -0.14 9.00
C ARG A 131 19.24 0.18 7.78
N LEU A 132 17.93 0.25 8.01
CA LEU A 132 16.99 0.90 7.10
C LEU A 132 17.09 2.41 7.32
N ASN A 133 17.07 3.18 6.23
CA ASN A 133 16.86 4.61 6.34
C ASN A 133 15.40 4.90 6.76
N SER A 134 15.11 6.17 7.07
CA SER A 134 13.76 6.63 7.46
C SER A 134 12.68 6.39 6.39
N MET A 135 13.07 6.01 5.17
CA MET A 135 12.21 5.74 4.02
C MET A 135 12.03 4.23 3.75
N GLY A 136 12.51 3.37 4.64
CA GLY A 136 12.35 1.91 4.52
C GLY A 136 13.22 1.25 3.44
N TRP A 137 14.24 1.96 2.93
CA TRP A 137 15.24 1.43 2.01
C TRP A 137 16.58 1.16 2.69
N PHE A 138 17.36 0.27 2.07
CA PHE A 138 18.71 -0.08 2.53
C PHE A 138 19.68 1.08 2.36
N ASP A 139 20.42 1.44 3.42
CA ASP A 139 21.52 2.40 3.31
C ASP A 139 22.82 1.67 2.94
N PHE A 140 23.14 1.63 1.64
CA PHE A 140 24.38 1.02 1.15
C PHE A 140 25.65 1.76 1.58
N LYS A 141 25.54 3.00 2.07
CA LYS A 141 26.73 3.82 2.38
C LYS A 141 27.38 3.45 3.71
N SER A 142 26.64 2.85 4.63
CA SER A 142 27.12 2.55 5.98
C SER A 142 27.43 1.07 6.21
N VAL A 143 27.06 0.19 5.28
CA VAL A 143 27.18 -1.25 5.48
C VAL A 143 28.58 -1.76 5.16
N TRP A 144 29.14 -2.56 6.06
CA TRP A 144 30.42 -3.25 5.86
C TRP A 144 30.36 -4.70 6.37
N LEU A 145 31.24 -5.53 5.82
CA LEU A 145 31.38 -6.93 6.22
C LEU A 145 32.46 -7.04 7.30
N ARG A 146 32.12 -7.67 8.42
CA ARG A 146 33.11 -8.05 9.41
C ARG A 146 34.12 -9.01 8.75
N PRO A 147 35.43 -8.73 8.84
CA PRO A 147 36.46 -9.68 8.39
C PRO A 147 36.27 -11.03 9.07
N ALA A 148 36.53 -12.12 8.36
CA ALA A 148 36.59 -13.44 8.98
C ALA A 148 37.77 -13.46 9.96
N ASP A 149 37.56 -13.99 11.17
CA ASP A 149 38.65 -14.22 12.13
C ASP A 149 39.65 -15.19 11.48
N ILE A 150 40.89 -14.74 11.25
CA ILE A 150 42.02 -15.56 10.78
C ILE A 150 42.68 -16.24 11.98
#